data_AF-A0AAT9R2Z8-F1
#
_entry.id   AF-A0AAT9R2Z8-F1
#
_cell.length_a   1.000
_cell.length_b   1.000
_cell.length_c   1.000
_cell.angle_alpha   90.00
_cell.angle_beta   90.00
_cell.angle_gamma   90.00
#
_symmetry.space_group_name_H-M   'P 1'
#
loop_
_entity.id
_entity.type
_entity.pdbx_description
1 polymer ?
#
loop_
_entity_poly.entity_id
_entity_poly.type
_entity_poly.pdbx_seq_one_letter_code
_entity_poly.pdbx_strand_id
1 'polypeptide(L)'
;MTWTIERTPGRPVHRTDAGQLALPVQLSRNGEHATDAELVLSLVDAEHLHAALCRALDGQPVPPSAPDCRDAVEAAHALSVRVADANRRSRRRL
;
A
#
# COMPACT_ATOMS: atom_id res chain seq x y z
N MET A 1 -19.10 14.87 15.71
CA MET A 1 -18.11 15.71 15.00
C MET A 1 -17.02 14.78 14.51
N THR A 2 -16.81 14.72 13.20
CA THR A 2 -15.99 13.65 12.59
C THR A 2 -14.85 14.28 11.81
N TRP A 3 -13.63 13.79 12.03
CA TRP A 3 -12.46 14.16 11.25
C TRP A 3 -12.10 13.02 10.30
N THR A 4 -11.75 13.35 9.07
CA THR A 4 -11.18 12.41 8.10
C THR A 4 -9.82 12.91 7.65
N ILE A 5 -8.93 11.97 7.37
CA ILE A 5 -7.59 12.21 6.84
C ILE A 5 -7.47 11.39 5.57
N GLU A 6 -7.19 12.06 4.46
CA GLU A 6 -7.06 11.44 3.15
C GLU A 6 -5.76 11.89 2.51
N ARG A 7 -5.31 11.15 1.49
CA ARG A 7 -4.22 11.64 0.64
C ARG A 7 -4.66 12.87 -0.12
N THR A 8 -3.80 13.88 -0.20
CA THR A 8 -4.08 15.02 -1.07
C THR A 8 -4.01 14.55 -2.54
N PRO A 9 -5.10 14.71 -3.33
CA PRO A 9 -5.11 14.29 -4.72
C PRO A 9 -4.00 14.98 -5.54
N GLY A 10 -3.36 14.23 -6.44
CA GLY A 10 -2.32 14.76 -7.33
C GLY A 10 -0.99 15.14 -6.65
N ARG A 11 -0.88 15.07 -5.32
CA ARG A 11 0.38 15.32 -4.60
C ARG A 11 1.09 14.00 -4.27
N PRO A 12 2.27 13.73 -4.88
CA PRO A 12 3.02 12.52 -4.59
C PRO A 12 3.77 12.61 -3.25
N VAL A 13 4.19 11.45 -2.74
CA VAL A 13 5.19 11.39 -1.68
C VAL A 13 6.50 11.98 -2.20
N HIS A 14 7.17 12.78 -1.39
CA HIS A 14 8.44 13.40 -1.77
C HIS A 14 9.45 13.32 -0.61
N ARG A 15 10.71 13.61 -0.92
CA ARG A 15 11.78 13.71 0.07
C ARG A 15 11.86 15.14 0.59
N THR A 16 12.01 15.29 1.90
CA THR A 16 12.31 16.57 2.53
C THR A 16 13.80 16.87 2.44
N ASP A 17 14.19 18.13 2.69
CA ASP A 17 15.60 18.54 2.75
C ASP A 17 16.39 17.79 3.84
N ALA A 18 15.71 17.31 4.89
CA ALA A 18 16.28 16.49 5.94
C ALA A 18 16.39 14.99 5.56
N GLY A 19 16.05 14.61 4.32
CA GLY A 19 16.12 13.24 3.83
C GLY A 19 14.99 12.32 4.32
N GLN A 20 13.96 12.87 4.96
CA GLN A 20 12.76 12.14 5.37
C GLN A 20 11.77 12.01 4.20
N LEU A 21 10.76 11.14 4.34
CA LEU A 21 9.65 11.09 3.38
C LEU A 21 8.47 11.89 3.91
N ALA A 22 7.89 12.74 3.08
CA ALA A 22 6.68 13.47 3.37
C ALA A 22 5.53 12.97 2.49
N LEU A 23 4.43 12.56 3.14
CA LEU A 23 3.17 12.22 2.50
C LEU A 23 2.18 13.37 2.67
N PRO A 24 1.82 14.09 1.60
CA PRO A 24 0.77 15.10 1.63
C PRO A 24 -0.60 14.48 1.97
N VAL A 25 -1.25 15.05 2.98
CA VAL A 25 -2.60 14.66 3.42
C VAL A 25 -3.51 15.87 3.53
N GLN A 26 -4.80 15.66 3.29
CA GLN A 26 -5.85 16.63 3.56
C GLN A 26 -6.64 16.20 4.78
N LEU A 27 -6.95 17.15 5.66
CA LEU A 27 -7.83 16.94 6.80
C LEU A 27 -9.18 17.59 6.51
N SER A 28 -10.26 16.85 6.71
CA SER A 28 -11.61 17.37 6.58
C SER A 28 -12.38 17.21 7.90
N ARG A 29 -13.19 18.21 8.24
CA ARG A 29 -14.04 18.25 9.43
C ARG A 29 -15.50 18.25 8.99
N ASN A 30 -16.25 17.24 9.41
CA ASN A 30 -17.65 17.06 9.01
C ASN A 30 -17.86 17.08 7.47
N GLY A 31 -16.89 16.55 6.72
CA GLY A 31 -16.92 16.51 5.25
C GLY A 31 -16.37 17.76 4.56
N GLU A 32 -16.13 18.84 5.28
CA GLU A 32 -15.53 20.06 4.72
C GLU A 32 -14.02 20.04 4.86
N HIS A 33 -13.30 20.39 3.78
CA HIS A 33 -11.85 20.54 3.82
C HIS A 33 -11.47 21.59 4.87
N ALA A 34 -10.62 21.19 5.81
CA ALA A 34 -10.15 22.07 6.89
C ALA A 34 -8.74 22.59 6.61
N THR A 35 -7.81 21.70 6.23
CA THR A 35 -6.43 22.08 5.94
C THR A 35 -5.67 20.96 5.22
N ASP A 36 -4.56 21.30 4.56
CA ASP A 36 -3.56 20.36 4.11
C ASP A 36 -2.43 20.25 5.14
N ALA A 37 -1.87 19.06 5.29
CA ALA A 37 -0.72 18.78 6.15
C ALA A 37 0.22 17.76 5.49
N GLU A 38 1.37 17.52 6.12
CA GLU A 38 2.32 16.50 5.68
C GLU A 38 2.59 15.51 6.81
N LEU A 39 2.39 14.22 6.52
CA LEU A 39 2.86 13.15 7.38
C LEU A 39 4.34 12.90 7.05
N VAL A 40 5.22 13.36 7.94
CA VAL A 40 6.66 13.17 7.82
C VAL A 40 7.06 11.86 8.48
N LEU A 41 7.77 11.02 7.73
CA LEU A 41 8.22 9.69 8.14
C LEU A 41 9.74 9.60 8.01
N SER A 42 10.38 8.99 9.01
CA SER A 42 11.74 8.52 8.83
C SER A 42 11.77 7.43 7.75
N LEU A 43 12.95 7.13 7.22
CA LEU A 43 13.10 6.02 6.27
C LEU A 43 12.65 4.69 6.90
N VAL A 44 12.98 4.46 8.17
CA VAL A 44 12.60 3.24 8.91
C VAL A 44 11.08 3.14 9.04
N ASP A 45 10.41 4.23 9.42
CA ASP A 45 8.96 4.22 9.57
C ASP A 45 8.24 4.05 8.23
N ALA A 46 8.80 4.64 7.17
CA ALA A 46 8.29 4.45 5.82
C ALA A 46 8.37 3.00 5.36
N GLU A 47 9.47 2.31 5.62
CA GLU A 47 9.62 0.88 5.31
C GLU A 47 8.64 0.02 6.11
N HIS A 48 8.46 0.31 7.40
CA HIS A 48 7.47 -0.37 8.22
C HIS A 48 6.04 -0.15 7.71
N LEU A 49 5.69 1.09 7.33
CA LEU A 49 4.39 1.42 6.76
C LEU A 49 4.19 0.71 5.41
N HIS A 50 5.20 0.71 4.55
CA HIS A 50 5.18 -0.02 3.27
C HIS A 50 4.89 -1.51 3.49
N ALA A 51 5.64 -2.16 4.37
CA ALA A 51 5.45 -3.58 4.67
C ALA A 51 4.05 -3.87 5.27
N ALA A 52 3.53 -2.98 6.12
CA ALA A 52 2.19 -3.11 6.67
C ALA A 52 1.10 -3.00 5.59
N LEU A 53 1.23 -2.02 4.68
CA LEU A 53 0.32 -1.84 3.55
C LEU A 53 0.38 -3.03 2.59
N CYS A 54 1.58 -3.53 2.25
CA CYS A 54 1.73 -4.72 1.40
C CYS A 54 1.00 -5.93 1.98
N ARG A 55 1.13 -6.19 3.29
CA ARG A 55 0.41 -7.29 3.96
C ARG A 55 -1.10 -7.08 3.96
N ALA A 56 -1.57 -5.86 4.19
CA ALA A 56 -3.01 -5.56 4.20
C ALA A 56 -3.64 -5.69 2.80
N LEU A 57 -2.85 -5.43 1.75
CA LEU A 57 -3.27 -5.54 0.36
C LEU A 57 -3.13 -6.96 -0.22
N ASP A 58 -2.47 -7.88 0.50
CA ASP A 58 -2.31 -9.26 0.07
C ASP A 58 -3.67 -9.96 -0.03
N GLY A 59 -3.85 -10.75 -1.08
CA GLY A 59 -5.13 -11.39 -1.42
C GLY A 59 -6.27 -10.44 -1.85
N GLN A 60 -6.07 -9.12 -1.83
CA GLN A 60 -7.05 -8.17 -2.39
C GLN A 60 -6.91 -8.09 -3.91
N PRO A 61 -8.03 -8.04 -4.66
CA PRO A 61 -7.98 -7.88 -6.11
C PRO A 61 -7.27 -6.57 -6.46
N VAL A 62 -6.42 -6.63 -7.49
CA VAL A 62 -5.72 -5.45 -8.00
C VAL A 62 -6.74 -4.60 -8.77
N PRO A 63 -7.04 -3.35 -8.36
CA PRO A 63 -7.93 -2.50 -9.12
C PRO A 63 -7.28 -2.09 -10.46
N PRO A 64 -8.06 -1.77 -11.50
CA PRO A 64 -7.51 -1.37 -12.80
C PRO A 64 -6.63 -0.11 -12.76
N SER A 65 -6.78 0.70 -11.72
CA SER A 65 -6.00 1.92 -11.47
C SER A 65 -4.81 1.70 -10.52
N ALA A 66 -4.51 0.46 -10.16
CA ALA A 66 -3.36 0.16 -9.31
C ALA A 66 -2.05 0.49 -10.04
N PRO A 67 -0.98 0.86 -9.30
CA PRO A 67 0.33 1.05 -9.91
C PRO A 67 0.92 -0.28 -10.39
N ASP A 68 1.69 -0.23 -11.48
CA ASP A 68 2.35 -1.38 -12.13
C ASP A 68 3.18 -2.25 -11.18
N CYS A 69 3.67 -1.70 -10.06
CA CYS A 69 4.40 -2.46 -9.06
C CYS A 69 3.56 -3.57 -8.39
N ARG A 70 2.23 -3.56 -8.53
CA ARG A 70 1.34 -4.63 -8.07
C ARG A 70 1.30 -5.85 -8.99
N ASP A 71 1.64 -5.70 -10.27
CA ASP A 71 1.61 -6.81 -11.24
C ASP A 71 2.63 -7.89 -10.87
N ALA A 72 3.82 -7.47 -10.40
CA ALA A 72 4.85 -8.40 -9.94
C ALA A 72 4.43 -9.21 -8.70
N VAL A 73 3.68 -8.59 -7.79
CA VAL A 73 3.16 -9.24 -6.57
C VAL A 73 2.07 -10.25 -6.92
N GLU A 74 1.15 -9.90 -7.82
CA GLU A 74 0.11 -10.80 -8.28
C GLU A 74 0.69 -12.01 -9.02
N ALA A 75 1.68 -11.78 -9.90
CA ALA A 75 2.39 -12.86 -10.58
C ALA A 75 3.09 -13.82 -9.61
N ALA A 76 3.76 -13.30 -8.58
CA ALA A 76 4.41 -14.10 -7.55
C ALA A 76 3.40 -14.91 -6.71
N HIS A 77 2.25 -14.32 -6.37
CA HIS A 77 1.18 -15.02 -5.67
C HIS A 77 0.60 -16.16 -6.54
N ALA A 78 0.30 -15.88 -7.80
CA ALA A 78 -0.22 -16.87 -8.75
C ALA A 78 0.76 -18.05 -8.94
N LEU A 79 2.07 -17.79 -9.00
CA LEU A 79 3.10 -18.83 -9.04
C LEU A 79 3.10 -19.67 -7.75
N SER A 80 3.04 -19.02 -6.59
CA SER A 80 3.02 -19.71 -5.29
C SER A 80 1.83 -20.64 -5.14
N VAL A 81 0.64 -20.22 -5.57
CA VAL A 81 -0.58 -21.05 -5.59
C VAL A 81 -0.40 -22.28 -6.50
N ARG A 82 0.14 -22.09 -7.71
CA ARG A 82 0.38 -23.18 -8.66
C ARG A 82 1.35 -24.22 -8.11
N VAL A 83 2.42 -23.79 -7.44
CA VAL A 83 3.39 -24.68 -6.79
C VAL A 83 2.72 -25.47 -5.65
N ALA A 84 1.92 -24.80 -4.81
CA ALA A 84 1.19 -25.46 -3.73
C ALA A 84 0.22 -26.54 -4.24
N ASP A 85 -0.51 -26.25 -5.33
CA ASP A 85 -1.42 -27.20 -5.97
C ASP A 85 -0.71 -28.38 -6.64
N ALA A 86 0.46 -28.14 -7.24
CA ALA A 86 1.30 -29.20 -7.80
C ALA A 86 1.77 -30.14 -6.68
N ASN A 87 2.29 -29.59 -5.59
CA ASN A 87 2.74 -30.37 -4.43
C ASN A 87 1.61 -31.20 -3.80
N ARG A 88 0.41 -30.62 -3.66
CA ARG A 88 -0.77 -31.33 -3.15
C ARG A 88 -1.16 -32.51 -4.06
N ARG A 89 -1.09 -32.33 -5.38
CA ARG A 89 -1.40 -33.40 -6.35
C ARG A 89 -0.41 -34.55 -6.29
N SER A 90 0.89 -34.26 -6.18
CA SER A 90 1.92 -35.30 -6.04
C SER A 90 1.76 -36.14 -4.78
N ARG A 91 1.39 -35.51 -3.65
CA ARG A 91 1.16 -36.22 -2.38
C ARG A 91 -0.08 -37.11 -2.36
N ARG A 92 -1.09 -36.85 -3.20
CA ARG A 92 -2.30 -37.69 -3.31
C ARG A 92 -2.11 -38.93 -4.20
N ARG A 93 -0.99 -39.03 -4.90
CA ARG A 93 -0.65 -40.16 -5.79
C ARG A 93 0.32 -41.16 -5.15
N LEU A 94 0.77 -40.89 -3.91
CA LEU A 94 1.53 -41.77 -3.04
C LEU A 94 0.57 -42.41 -2.04
#